data_AF-A0A4U2E1D0-F1
#
_entry.id   AF-A0A4U2E1D0-F1
#
_cell.length_a   1.000
_cell.length_b   1.000
_cell.length_c   1.000
_cell.angle_alpha   90.00
_cell.angle_beta   90.00
_cell.angle_gamma   90.00
#
_symmetry.space_group_name_H-M   'P 1'
#
loop_
_entity.id
_entity.type
_entity.pdbx_description
1 polymer ?
#
loop_
_entity_poly.entity_id
_entity_poly.type
_entity_poly.pdbx_seq_one_letter_code
_entity_poly.pdbx_strand_id
1 'polypeptide(L)'
;IQGSDDIASVSINIDAFDALGYSSGGRAISLQEVNADGWYYAQDTSGNDIFRIRFNNDGTTEFNLYAPLDHATGDGENNLAVNFELVVTDADGDSSDPAIYS
;
A
#
# COMPACT_ATOMS: atom_id res chain seq x y z
N ILE A 1 21.77 -12.62 -24.53
CA ILE A 1 20.73 -13.47 -23.89
C ILE A 1 20.10 -12.55 -22.87
N GLN A 2 18.88 -12.11 -23.14
CA GLN A 2 18.15 -11.20 -22.25
C GLN A 2 17.59 -12.10 -21.15
N GLY A 3 18.22 -12.04 -19.97
CA GLY A 3 17.85 -12.85 -18.82
C GLY A 3 16.60 -12.26 -18.21
N SER A 4 15.62 -13.12 -17.95
CA SER A 4 14.47 -12.79 -17.11
C SER A 4 15.02 -12.67 -15.68
N ASP A 5 15.16 -11.47 -15.16
CA ASP A 5 15.65 -11.26 -13.80
C ASP A 5 14.47 -11.27 -12.82
N ASP A 6 14.64 -12.01 -11.73
CA ASP A 6 13.63 -12.16 -10.68
C ASP A 6 13.33 -10.79 -10.04
N ILE A 7 12.06 -10.56 -9.67
CA ILE A 7 11.66 -9.35 -8.94
C ILE A 7 12.50 -9.30 -7.65
N ALA A 8 13.22 -8.20 -7.41
CA ALA A 8 14.05 -8.05 -6.21
C ALA A 8 13.28 -7.39 -5.07
N SER A 9 12.48 -6.36 -5.37
CA SER A 9 11.59 -5.76 -4.38
C SER A 9 10.38 -5.07 -5.00
N VAL A 10 9.29 -5.02 -4.24
CA VAL A 10 8.11 -4.20 -4.55
C VAL A 10 7.94 -3.20 -3.41
N SER A 11 7.98 -1.91 -3.75
CA SER A 11 7.85 -0.83 -2.77
C SER A 11 6.61 0.01 -3.05
N ILE A 12 6.00 0.56 -1.99
CA ILE A 12 4.86 1.47 -2.09
C ILE A 12 5.38 2.90 -1.99
N ASN A 13 4.91 3.78 -2.88
CA ASN A 13 5.15 5.21 -2.73
C ASN A 13 4.29 5.76 -1.59
N ILE A 14 4.90 5.90 -0.42
CA ILE A 14 4.26 6.38 0.82
C ILE A 14 3.73 7.81 0.63
N ASP A 15 4.52 8.70 0.04
CA ASP A 15 4.12 10.10 -0.18
C ASP A 15 2.88 10.19 -1.09
N ALA A 16 2.83 9.35 -2.15
CA ALA A 16 1.67 9.29 -3.03
C ALA A 16 0.42 8.74 -2.31
N PHE A 17 0.59 7.74 -1.45
CA PHE A 17 -0.50 7.20 -0.64
C PHE A 17 -1.04 8.23 0.36
N ASP A 18 -0.15 8.89 1.12
CA ASP A 18 -0.53 9.88 2.13
C ASP A 18 -1.21 11.11 1.50
N ALA A 19 -0.84 11.45 0.26
CA ALA A 19 -1.49 12.51 -0.52
C ALA A 19 -2.96 12.20 -0.90
N LEU A 20 -3.39 10.92 -0.89
CA LEU A 20 -4.78 10.54 -1.15
C LEU A 20 -5.71 10.87 0.03
N GLY A 21 -5.16 11.09 1.23
CA GLY A 21 -5.92 11.59 2.38
C GLY A 21 -6.95 10.61 2.95
N TYR A 22 -6.63 9.32 2.96
CA TYR A 22 -7.48 8.31 3.60
C TYR A 22 -7.65 8.58 5.11
N SER A 23 -8.77 8.13 5.67
CA SER A 23 -9.09 8.31 7.09
C SER A 23 -9.81 7.10 7.68
N SER A 24 -9.76 7.00 9.01
CA SER A 24 -10.46 6.00 9.82
C SER A 24 -11.02 6.66 11.08
N GLY A 25 -12.33 6.59 11.28
CA GLY A 25 -13.00 7.20 12.44
C GLY A 25 -12.84 8.72 12.52
N GLY A 26 -12.73 9.40 11.37
CA GLY A 26 -12.51 10.83 11.22
C GLY A 26 -11.05 11.26 11.36
N ARG A 27 -10.10 10.31 11.43
CA ARG A 27 -8.68 10.57 11.67
C ARG A 27 -7.90 10.21 10.42
N ALA A 28 -7.03 11.12 9.96
CA ALA A 28 -6.12 10.83 8.86
C ALA A 28 -5.24 9.62 9.20
N ILE A 29 -4.99 8.80 8.19
CA ILE A 29 -4.05 7.69 8.27
C ILE A 29 -2.82 8.00 7.42
N SER A 30 -1.66 7.51 7.84
CA SER A 30 -0.40 7.61 7.09
C SER A 30 0.28 6.26 7.02
N LEU A 31 0.86 5.92 5.86
CA LEU A 31 1.60 4.69 5.68
C LEU A 31 3.01 4.82 6.28
N GLN A 32 3.43 3.82 7.04
CA GLN A 32 4.78 3.76 7.59
C GLN A 32 5.75 3.09 6.62
N GLU A 33 7.04 3.39 6.79
CA GLU A 33 8.15 2.70 6.12
C GLU A 33 8.02 1.17 6.27
N VAL A 34 8.44 0.47 5.22
CA VAL A 34 8.40 -0.99 5.20
C VAL A 34 9.26 -1.59 6.31
N ASN A 35 8.74 -2.58 7.01
CA ASN A 35 9.50 -3.30 8.03
C ASN A 35 10.39 -4.40 7.43
N ALA A 36 11.20 -5.05 8.27
CA ALA A 36 12.11 -6.13 7.84
C ALA A 36 11.40 -7.36 7.23
N ASP A 37 10.10 -7.52 7.50
CA ASP A 37 9.26 -8.61 7.00
C ASP A 37 8.48 -8.22 5.71
N GLY A 38 8.71 -7.01 5.18
CA GLY A 38 8.06 -6.50 3.96
C GLY A 38 6.68 -5.86 4.18
N TRP A 39 6.27 -5.64 5.42
CA TRP A 39 4.96 -5.06 5.73
C TRP A 39 5.00 -3.53 5.81
N TYR A 40 4.01 -2.92 5.18
CA TYR A 40 3.63 -1.52 5.39
C TYR A 40 2.45 -1.47 6.36
N TYR A 41 2.50 -0.54 7.30
CA TYR A 41 1.44 -0.32 8.28
C TYR A 41 0.82 1.05 8.06
N ALA A 42 -0.50 1.11 7.91
CA ALA A 42 -1.21 2.38 7.93
C ALA A 42 -1.66 2.67 9.36
N GLN A 43 -1.23 3.81 9.90
CA GLN A 43 -1.51 4.20 11.28
C GLN A 43 -2.33 5.49 11.32
N ASP A 44 -3.25 5.58 12.28
CA ASP A 44 -3.92 6.85 12.57
C ASP A 44 -2.98 7.83 13.31
N THR A 45 -3.42 9.07 13.46
CA THR A 45 -2.71 10.10 14.25
C THR A 45 -2.49 9.77 15.73
N SER A 46 -3.04 8.67 16.25
CA SER A 46 -2.73 8.13 17.59
C SER A 46 -1.74 6.97 17.59
N GLY A 47 -1.28 6.52 16.42
CA GLY A 47 -0.41 5.35 16.29
C GLY A 47 -1.15 4.01 16.36
N ASN A 48 -2.48 3.99 16.15
CA ASN A 48 -3.22 2.73 16.03
C ASN A 48 -3.08 2.18 14.61
N ASP A 49 -2.76 0.90 14.49
CA ASP A 49 -2.73 0.20 13.21
C ASP A 49 -4.15 0.06 12.65
N ILE A 50 -4.38 0.61 11.45
CA ILE A 50 -5.66 0.56 10.74
C ILE A 50 -5.68 -0.60 9.78
N PHE A 51 -4.60 -0.78 9.02
CA PHE A 51 -4.36 -1.97 8.21
C PHE A 51 -2.86 -2.21 8.05
N ARG A 52 -2.52 -3.40 7.55
CA ARG A 52 -1.21 -3.67 6.97
C ARG A 52 -1.32 -4.28 5.58
N ILE A 53 -0.33 -4.02 4.75
CA ILE A 53 -0.22 -4.55 3.39
C ILE A 53 1.20 -5.00 3.09
N ARG A 54 1.34 -6.09 2.34
CA ARG A 54 2.61 -6.56 1.80
C ARG A 54 2.41 -7.03 0.36
N PHE A 55 3.32 -6.60 -0.51
CA PHE A 55 3.45 -7.11 -1.86
C PHE A 55 4.64 -8.08 -1.90
N ASN A 56 4.37 -9.33 -2.23
CA ASN A 56 5.38 -10.38 -2.32
C ASN A 56 5.96 -10.44 -3.74
N ASN A 57 7.21 -10.89 -3.86
CA ASN A 57 7.91 -11.00 -5.14
C ASN A 57 7.31 -12.05 -6.08
N ASP A 58 6.43 -12.93 -5.58
CA ASP A 58 5.66 -13.88 -6.40
C ASP A 58 4.39 -13.26 -7.02
N GLY A 59 4.19 -11.94 -6.84
CA GLY A 59 3.04 -11.20 -7.31
C GLY A 59 1.80 -11.32 -6.41
N THR A 60 1.88 -12.04 -5.29
CA THR A 60 0.79 -12.10 -4.32
C THR A 60 0.77 -10.85 -3.44
N THR A 61 -0.42 -10.49 -2.96
CA THR A 61 -0.63 -9.37 -2.04
C THR A 61 -1.33 -9.88 -0.81
N GLU A 62 -0.83 -9.49 0.36
CA GLU A 62 -1.46 -9.78 1.63
C GLU A 62 -1.95 -8.48 2.25
N PHE A 63 -3.23 -8.44 2.60
CA PHE A 63 -3.88 -7.28 3.20
C PHE A 63 -4.65 -7.69 4.45
N ASN A 64 -4.45 -6.97 5.55
CA ASN A 64 -5.23 -7.16 6.78
C ASN A 64 -5.77 -5.81 7.26
N LEU A 65 -7.10 -5.71 7.35
CA LEU A 65 -7.80 -4.56 7.92
C LEU A 65 -8.09 -4.80 9.40
N TYR A 66 -7.64 -3.89 10.26
CA TYR A 66 -7.83 -3.92 11.71
C TYR A 66 -8.93 -2.97 12.18
N ALA A 67 -9.09 -1.84 11.50
CA ALA A 67 -10.12 -0.83 11.78
C ALA A 67 -10.79 -0.36 10.47
N PRO A 68 -12.08 0.03 10.52
CA PRO A 68 -12.80 0.45 9.32
C PRO A 68 -12.22 1.74 8.74
N LEU A 69 -12.10 1.81 7.42
CA LEU A 69 -11.79 3.06 6.72
C LEU A 69 -13.06 3.88 6.51
N ASP A 70 -12.93 5.19 6.62
CA ASP A 70 -14.02 6.11 6.32
C ASP A 70 -14.26 6.16 4.81
N HIS A 71 -15.52 6.00 4.42
CA HIS A 71 -15.95 6.06 3.04
C HIS A 71 -17.09 7.07 2.91
N ALA A 72 -17.33 7.59 1.70
CA ALA A 72 -18.48 8.44 1.46
C ALA A 72 -19.77 7.67 1.80
N THR A 73 -20.70 8.34 2.48
CA THR A 73 -22.06 7.83 2.64
C THR A 73 -22.75 7.88 1.28
N GLY A 74 -22.72 6.76 0.55
CA GLY A 74 -23.52 6.54 -0.66
C GLY A 74 -24.78 5.74 -0.33
N ASP A 75 -25.84 5.93 -1.12
CA ASP A 75 -27.12 5.20 -1.05
C ASP A 75 -26.94 3.69 -1.33
N GLY A 76 -26.28 2.95 -0.43
CA GLY A 76 -26.18 1.50 -0.43
C GLY A 76 -24.87 0.89 -0.93
N GLU A 77 -23.92 1.67 -1.45
CA GLU A 77 -22.58 1.18 -1.85
C GLU A 77 -21.48 1.93 -1.09
N ASN A 78 -20.92 1.25 -0.08
CA ASN A 78 -19.81 1.71 0.76
C ASN A 78 -18.47 1.31 0.13
N ASN A 79 -18.27 1.67 -1.13
CA ASN A 79 -17.10 1.25 -1.89
C ASN A 79 -15.99 2.30 -1.74
N LEU A 80 -14.94 1.96 -1.00
CA LEU A 80 -13.70 2.73 -0.94
C LEU A 80 -12.61 1.97 -1.71
N ALA A 81 -12.13 2.56 -2.81
CA ALA A 81 -10.91 2.09 -3.47
C ALA A 81 -9.68 2.59 -2.71
N VAL A 82 -8.81 1.66 -2.30
CA VAL A 82 -7.56 1.99 -1.60
C VAL A 82 -6.43 1.81 -2.59
N ASN A 83 -5.93 2.93 -3.10
CA ASN A 83 -4.95 2.95 -4.18
C ASN A 83 -3.54 2.96 -3.60
N PHE A 84 -2.68 2.07 -4.11
CA PHE A 84 -1.27 1.99 -3.79
C PHE A 84 -0.48 2.19 -5.08
N GLU A 85 0.35 3.23 -5.12
CA GLU A 85 1.33 3.37 -6.20
C GLU A 85 2.54 2.50 -5.88
N LEU A 86 2.81 1.54 -6.77
CA LEU A 86 3.89 0.58 -6.62
C LEU A 86 5.06 0.95 -7.51
N VAL A 87 6.26 0.79 -6.96
CA VAL A 87 7.54 0.82 -7.68
C VAL A 87 8.16 -0.56 -7.54
N VAL A 88 8.38 -1.25 -8.66
CA VAL A 88 9.03 -2.55 -8.68
C VAL A 88 10.49 -2.34 -9.08
N THR A 89 11.41 -2.85 -8.28
CA THR A 89 12.85 -2.86 -8.61
C THR A 89 13.29 -4.30 -8.83
N ASP A 90 13.95 -4.57 -9.95
CA ASP A 90 14.53 -5.88 -10.26
C ASP A 90 15.93 -6.06 -9.65
N ALA A 91 16.51 -7.25 -9.85
CA ALA A 91 17.71 -7.69 -9.17
C ALA A 91 19.00 -6.96 -9.60
N ASP A 92 19.02 -6.32 -10.76
CA ASP A 92 20.15 -5.50 -11.22
C ASP A 92 19.90 -3.99 -11.11
N GLY A 93 18.74 -3.59 -10.59
CA GLY A 93 18.48 -2.24 -10.07
C GLY A 93 17.70 -1.35 -11.04
N ASP A 94 17.18 -1.90 -12.12
CA ASP A 94 16.21 -1.23 -12.97
C ASP A 94 14.86 -1.19 -12.22
N SER A 95 14.19 -0.03 -12.30
CA SER A 95 12.89 0.18 -11.68
C SER A 95 11.81 0.31 -12.76
N SER A 96 10.66 -0.32 -12.53
CA SER A 96 9.49 -0.16 -13.37
C SER A 96 8.94 1.27 -13.29
N ASP A 97 8.21 1.68 -14.31
CA ASP A 97 7.32 2.85 -14.19
C ASP A 97 6.33 2.63 -13.03
N PRO A 98 5.95 3.68 -12.28
CA PRO A 98 4.97 3.56 -11.20
C PRO A 98 3.63 3.04 -11.72
N ALA A 99 3.05 2.06 -11.02
CA ALA A 99 1.76 1.48 -11.35
C ALA A 99 0.79 1.60 -10.17
N ILE A 100 -0.46 1.99 -10.44
CA ILE A 100 -1.50 2.07 -9.41
C ILE A 100 -2.18 0.71 -9.26
N TYR A 101 -2.19 0.20 -8.03
CA TYR A 101 -2.95 -0.97 -7.59
C TYR A 101 -4.14 -0.51 -6.74
N SER A 102 -5.37 -0.88 -7.08
CA SER A 102 -6.62 -0.38 -6.46
C SER A 102 -7.50 -1.49 -5.91
#